data_AF-A0A1Y1VNA8-F1
#
_entry.id   AF-A0A1Y1VNA8-F1
#
_cell.length_a   1.000
_cell.length_b   1.000
_cell.length_c   1.000
_cell.angle_alpha   90.00
_cell.angle_beta   90.00
_cell.angle_gamma   90.00
#
_symmetry.space_group_name_H-M   'P 1'
#
loop_
_entity.id
_entity.type
_entity.pdbx_description
1 polymer ?
#
loop_
_entity_poly.entity_id
_entity_poly.type
_entity_poly.pdbx_seq_one_letter_code
_entity_poly.pdbx_strand_id
1 'polypeptide(L)'
;MKFLNIISTLSFLALSVNAGFWDNVNRTELFSIMEESVPEMRITLPEKKWKKMIEEGQVVEQEEKSETDYAANLKFIYEGKEENYDISFKFGGKSTATFTKPGYNIKIKGSENTLHGTKNIRLRSDLRDASMMRSKVTTDILQKSGLIATEVGYTELYINDEYMGFWVVSDSIKSKWIQRKFGVSEEQTKPLYQCRADFIRLDNGSAKQLCVNANEEYKDYMEPFNNFVDAVNAAKTREDLEKIMDVDNFIKYLAWEYLMGSWDHFSNVYGHNIYWYQQPNGKWVIIPYDHDIELGQELWTTYCKGTAPYCDYDDVDFARVPYDQFETGHPIIRTLVHNDDTKFRECLGDIVSKVFNPDTILIQLDKVKKLISPYVKRDRDTLAGRINKKGKEIIYTYEHFLGNTEYTYVHNIVNTVRDYGLKDWIRRRYEYVAAYYGINTEATTSDKKHKLIEPRPEPVILPYNLTVTSEKINDDYAYLTIQPPLPKYTPDKNYADDRVPVIGVNQYLLSKSENPSNPSKCWSEAFGYKCCTKGCKTIVNVIENGKYWGAENGEWCGIPDNCEFEKDECPGIKYGYECCEKCDVVETDELGQWGAINGEWCSIKKSCNKQ
;
A
#
# COMPACT_ATOMS: atom_id res chain seq x y z
N MET A 1 -1.93 66.91 -17.59
CA MET A 1 -1.02 66.55 -16.48
C MET A 1 -1.59 65.27 -15.87
N LYS A 2 -1.25 64.08 -16.38
CA LYS A 2 -0.12 63.21 -16.00
C LYS A 2 0.05 63.07 -14.48
N PHE A 3 -0.36 61.93 -13.93
CA PHE A 3 0.34 61.06 -12.95
C PHE A 3 -0.44 59.73 -12.90
N LEU A 4 -0.04 58.74 -13.72
CA LEU A 4 0.82 57.59 -13.37
C LEU A 4 0.01 56.43 -12.74
N ASN A 5 -0.55 55.60 -13.62
CA ASN A 5 -0.87 54.20 -13.35
C ASN A 5 0.44 53.45 -13.14
N ILE A 6 0.74 53.06 -11.90
CA ILE A 6 1.73 52.03 -11.62
C ILE A 6 1.00 50.70 -11.72
N ILE A 7 1.20 50.04 -12.86
CA ILE A 7 0.92 48.62 -13.05
C ILE A 7 1.93 47.89 -12.16
N SER A 8 1.51 47.46 -10.96
CA SER A 8 2.18 46.39 -10.25
C SER A 8 1.71 45.09 -10.89
N THR A 9 2.51 44.57 -11.81
CA THR A 9 2.52 43.16 -12.16
C THR A 9 2.88 42.39 -10.89
N LEU A 10 1.88 42.04 -10.08
CA LEU A 10 1.99 40.91 -9.19
C LEU A 10 2.09 39.68 -10.08
N SER A 11 3.33 39.25 -10.27
CA SER A 11 3.66 37.91 -10.74
C SER A 11 2.81 36.93 -9.92
N PHE A 12 1.82 36.33 -10.56
CA PHE A 12 1.27 35.06 -10.12
C PHE A 12 2.42 34.05 -10.17
N LEU A 13 3.24 33.99 -9.12
CA LEU A 13 3.80 32.71 -8.73
C LEU A 13 2.59 31.89 -8.29
N ALA A 14 2.01 31.16 -9.23
CA ALA A 14 1.27 29.96 -8.88
C ALA A 14 2.28 29.07 -8.13
N LEU A 15 2.28 29.17 -6.80
CA LEU A 15 2.77 28.12 -5.95
C LEU A 15 1.81 26.95 -6.19
N SER A 16 2.06 26.19 -7.26
CA SER A 16 1.59 24.83 -7.35
C SER A 16 2.28 24.09 -6.22
N VAL A 17 1.64 24.04 -5.05
CA VAL A 17 2.00 23.07 -4.03
C VAL A 17 1.71 21.73 -4.70
N ASN A 18 2.75 21.09 -5.23
CA ASN A 18 2.61 19.76 -5.78
C ASN A 18 2.13 18.87 -4.65
N ALA A 19 0.93 18.30 -4.80
CA ALA A 19 0.40 17.36 -3.83
C ALA A 19 1.39 16.20 -3.66
N GLY A 20 1.69 15.85 -2.41
CA GLY A 20 2.51 14.69 -2.08
C GLY A 20 1.84 13.40 -2.54
N PHE A 21 2.64 12.37 -2.81
CA PHE A 21 2.10 11.05 -3.22
C PHE A 21 1.10 10.51 -2.19
N TRP A 22 1.27 10.83 -0.91
CA TRP A 22 0.42 10.39 0.20
C TRP A 22 -0.66 11.38 0.62
N ASP A 23 -0.84 12.47 -0.12
CA ASP A 23 -1.90 13.41 0.17
C ASP A 23 -3.27 12.71 0.15
N ASN A 24 -4.10 13.04 1.14
CA ASN A 24 -5.41 12.47 1.40
C ASN A 24 -5.45 10.97 1.74
N VAL A 25 -4.30 10.37 2.06
CA VAL A 25 -4.21 8.97 2.53
C VAL A 25 -3.74 8.96 3.98
N ASN A 26 -4.59 8.47 4.89
CA ASN A 26 -4.20 8.31 6.29
C ASN A 26 -3.35 7.05 6.46
N ARG A 27 -2.10 7.23 6.92
CA ARG A 27 -1.16 6.14 7.17
C ARG A 27 -0.82 6.04 8.64
N THR A 28 -0.53 4.83 9.10
CA THR A 28 0.03 4.65 10.45
C THR A 28 1.40 5.31 10.52
N GLU A 29 1.65 6.04 11.61
CA GLU A 29 2.87 6.83 11.84
C GLU A 29 4.16 6.06 11.57
N LEU A 30 4.28 4.79 11.99
CA LEU A 30 5.45 3.96 11.71
C LEU A 30 5.81 3.91 10.21
N PHE A 31 4.79 3.78 9.36
CA PHE A 31 4.99 3.62 7.92
C PHE A 31 5.10 4.97 7.20
N SER A 32 4.63 6.06 7.82
CA SER A 32 4.97 7.42 7.40
C SER A 32 6.45 7.70 7.64
N ILE A 33 7.00 7.30 8.80
CA ILE A 33 8.45 7.38 9.08
C ILE A 33 9.26 6.59 8.05
N MET A 34 8.82 5.37 7.73
CA MET A 34 9.50 4.48 6.78
C MET A 34 9.30 4.86 5.31
N GLU A 35 8.49 5.88 5.01
CA GLU A 35 8.37 6.43 3.66
C GLU A 35 9.56 7.32 3.31
N GLU A 36 10.01 8.11 4.29
CA GLU A 36 11.06 9.12 4.09
C GLU A 36 12.43 8.61 4.57
N SER A 37 12.47 7.49 5.29
CA SER A 37 13.71 6.98 5.90
C SER A 37 13.73 5.46 6.03
N VAL A 38 14.91 4.91 6.31
CA VAL A 38 15.10 3.50 6.71
C VAL A 38 15.58 3.48 8.15
N PRO A 39 14.69 3.38 9.15
CA PRO A 39 15.08 3.34 10.56
C PRO A 39 15.78 2.03 10.93
N GLU A 40 16.43 2.00 12.09
CA GLU A 40 17.06 0.79 12.62
C GLU A 40 16.16 0.12 13.67
N MET A 41 16.05 -1.20 13.59
CA MET A 41 15.52 -2.05 14.66
C MET A 41 16.68 -2.83 15.27
N ARG A 42 17.02 -2.56 16.53
CA ARG A 42 18.05 -3.29 17.26
C ARG A 42 17.41 -4.17 18.33
N ILE A 43 17.57 -5.48 18.20
CA ILE A 43 17.00 -6.46 19.12
C ILE A 43 18.09 -6.99 20.03
N THR A 44 17.82 -7.00 21.33
CA THR A 44 18.73 -7.56 22.33
C THR A 44 18.03 -8.69 23.09
N LEU A 45 18.70 -9.84 23.16
CA LEU A 45 18.26 -11.01 23.91
C LEU A 45 19.46 -11.81 24.46
N PRO A 46 19.29 -12.52 25.59
CA PRO A 46 20.38 -13.33 26.15
C PRO A 46 21.05 -14.23 25.11
N GLU A 47 22.38 -14.22 25.07
CA GLU A 47 23.18 -14.93 24.05
C GLU A 47 22.79 -16.42 23.92
N LYS A 48 22.52 -17.09 25.04
CA LYS A 48 22.03 -18.48 25.05
C LYS A 48 20.71 -18.67 24.30
N LYS A 49 19.79 -17.70 24.40
CA LYS A 49 18.51 -17.72 23.68
C LYS A 49 18.72 -17.45 22.19
N TRP A 50 19.60 -16.50 21.85
CA TRP A 50 19.94 -16.21 20.46
C TRP A 50 20.57 -17.42 19.77
N LYS A 51 21.55 -18.07 20.41
CA LYS A 51 22.16 -19.30 19.90
C LYS A 51 21.12 -20.41 19.67
N LYS A 52 20.22 -20.61 20.62
CA LYS A 52 19.12 -21.57 20.48
C LYS A 52 18.21 -21.23 19.30
N MET A 53 17.89 -19.95 19.12
CA MET A 53 17.08 -19.49 17.99
C MET A 53 17.79 -19.74 16.64
N ILE A 54 19.11 -19.54 16.55
CA ILE A 54 19.89 -19.90 15.35
C ILE A 54 19.81 -21.41 15.07
N GLU A 55 20.00 -22.25 16.09
CA GLU A 55 19.91 -23.71 15.98
C GLU A 55 18.52 -24.14 15.49
N GLU A 56 17.46 -23.56 16.04
CA GLU A 56 16.07 -23.76 15.62
C GLU A 56 15.76 -23.25 14.20
N GLY A 57 16.56 -22.31 13.69
CA GLY A 57 16.41 -21.76 12.34
C GLY A 57 17.04 -22.61 11.24
N GLN A 58 17.71 -23.72 11.57
CA GLN A 58 18.37 -24.61 10.58
C GLN A 58 17.38 -25.61 9.96
N VAL A 59 16.38 -25.09 9.25
CA VAL A 59 15.24 -25.88 8.71
C VAL A 59 15.30 -26.02 7.19
N VAL A 60 14.88 -27.18 6.68
CA VAL A 60 14.78 -27.45 5.24
C VAL A 60 13.32 -27.65 4.80
N GLU A 61 12.48 -28.14 5.71
CA GLU A 61 11.04 -28.29 5.49
C GLU A 61 10.26 -27.27 6.34
N GLN A 62 9.12 -26.81 5.82
CA GLN A 62 8.32 -25.74 6.47
C GLN A 62 7.75 -26.18 7.82
N GLU A 63 7.46 -27.48 7.99
CA GLU A 63 6.91 -28.07 9.22
C GLU A 63 7.93 -28.09 10.37
N GLU A 64 9.23 -27.97 10.08
CA GLU A 64 10.30 -27.93 11.07
C GLU A 64 10.43 -26.56 11.76
N LYS A 65 9.79 -25.52 11.20
CA LYS A 65 9.91 -24.15 11.69
C LYS A 65 9.50 -24.04 13.16
N SER A 66 10.42 -23.59 14.01
CA SER A 66 10.15 -23.29 15.42
C SER A 66 9.09 -22.20 15.59
N GLU A 67 8.11 -22.47 16.45
CA GLU A 67 7.12 -21.49 16.93
C GLU A 67 7.50 -20.89 18.30
N THR A 68 8.73 -21.14 18.78
CA THR A 68 9.20 -20.64 20.07
C THR A 68 9.20 -19.12 20.12
N ASP A 69 8.54 -18.56 21.14
CA ASP A 69 8.50 -17.13 21.40
C ASP A 69 9.58 -16.72 22.40
N TYR A 70 10.46 -15.81 21.98
CA TYR A 70 11.52 -15.27 22.80
C TYR A 70 11.16 -13.86 23.30
N ALA A 71 11.18 -13.69 24.61
CA ALA A 71 11.22 -12.36 25.21
C ALA A 71 12.56 -11.68 24.88
N ALA A 72 12.48 -10.49 24.28
CA ALA A 72 13.62 -9.65 23.89
C ALA A 72 13.30 -8.17 24.11
N ASN A 73 14.29 -7.31 23.98
CA ASN A 73 14.13 -5.86 23.93
C ASN A 73 14.36 -5.37 22.50
N LEU A 74 13.54 -4.44 22.03
CA LEU A 74 13.70 -3.72 20.78
C LEU A 74 14.06 -2.27 21.10
N LYS A 75 15.17 -1.79 20.54
CA LYS A 75 15.47 -0.38 20.40
C LYS A 75 15.18 0.05 18.96
N PHE A 76 14.21 0.93 18.78
CA PHE A 76 13.92 1.57 17.49
C PHE A 76 14.68 2.89 17.41
N ILE A 77 15.41 3.10 16.31
CA ILE A 77 16.21 4.31 16.09
C ILE A 77 15.77 5.00 14.82
N TYR A 78 15.35 6.26 14.96
CA TYR A 78 14.95 7.13 13.87
C TYR A 78 15.43 8.55 14.15
N GLU A 79 16.14 9.17 13.20
CA GLU A 79 16.70 10.53 13.34
C GLU A 79 17.53 10.74 14.62
N GLY A 80 18.25 9.72 15.05
CA GLY A 80 19.07 9.75 16.28
C GLY A 80 18.27 9.68 17.58
N LYS A 81 16.93 9.62 17.54
CA LYS A 81 16.08 9.33 18.69
C LYS A 81 16.00 7.83 18.90
N GLU A 82 16.08 7.40 20.16
CA GLU A 82 16.00 6.00 20.56
C GLU A 82 14.73 5.74 21.37
N GLU A 83 13.97 4.72 20.99
CA GLU A 83 12.79 4.26 21.71
C GLU A 83 12.92 2.77 22.06
N ASN A 84 12.66 2.41 23.31
CA ASN A 84 12.88 1.06 23.82
C ASN A 84 11.55 0.37 24.15
N TYR A 85 11.42 -0.88 23.71
CA TYR A 85 10.21 -1.68 23.85
C TYR A 85 10.55 -3.11 24.30
N ASP A 86 9.80 -3.64 25.26
CA ASP A 86 9.79 -5.08 25.49
C ASP A 86 8.97 -5.76 24.39
N ILE A 87 9.53 -6.83 23.82
CA ILE A 87 8.92 -7.53 22.69
C ILE A 87 8.81 -9.04 22.91
N SER A 88 7.88 -9.63 22.17
CA SER A 88 7.88 -11.05 21.79
C SER A 88 8.49 -11.15 20.40
N PHE A 89 9.42 -12.09 20.22
CA PHE A 89 10.24 -12.25 19.03
C PHE A 89 10.30 -13.72 18.64
N LYS A 90 9.89 -14.04 17.40
CA LYS A 90 9.92 -15.41 16.89
C LYS A 90 10.14 -15.45 15.39
N PHE A 91 10.37 -16.64 14.83
CA PHE A 91 10.44 -16.81 13.38
C PHE A 91 9.10 -16.48 12.70
N GLY A 92 9.21 -15.87 11.53
CA GLY A 92 8.12 -15.51 10.64
C GLY A 92 8.06 -16.42 9.41
N GLY A 93 6.99 -16.25 8.63
CA GLY A 93 6.78 -17.00 7.40
C GLY A 93 6.29 -18.44 7.60
N LYS A 94 6.08 -19.09 6.45
CA LYS A 94 5.74 -20.51 6.29
C LYS A 94 6.84 -21.14 5.43
N SER A 95 6.67 -21.16 4.10
CA SER A 95 7.70 -21.63 3.16
C SER A 95 8.99 -20.82 3.24
N THR A 96 8.91 -19.50 3.42
CA THR A 96 10.09 -18.62 3.50
C THR A 96 10.98 -18.86 4.74
N ALA A 97 10.52 -19.63 5.73
CA ALA A 97 11.36 -20.02 6.86
C ALA A 97 12.45 -21.01 6.46
N THR A 98 12.26 -21.74 5.35
CA THR A 98 13.26 -22.67 4.80
C THR A 98 14.30 -21.98 3.93
N PHE A 99 14.25 -20.66 3.77
CA PHE A 99 15.27 -19.91 3.04
C PHE A 99 16.46 -19.58 3.91
N THR A 100 17.59 -19.27 3.28
CA THR A 100 18.82 -18.92 4.02
C THR A 100 18.63 -17.73 4.96
N LYS A 101 17.76 -16.76 4.59
CA LYS A 101 17.37 -15.59 5.39
C LYS A 101 15.90 -15.71 5.84
N PRO A 102 15.60 -16.43 6.94
CA PRO A 102 14.23 -16.60 7.43
C PRO A 102 13.68 -15.29 8.03
N GLY A 103 12.38 -15.05 7.87
CA GLY A 103 11.70 -13.88 8.42
C GLY A 103 11.53 -13.92 9.94
N TYR A 104 11.12 -12.79 10.52
CA TYR A 104 10.81 -12.66 11.94
C TYR A 104 9.44 -12.02 12.18
N ASN A 105 8.79 -12.38 13.28
CA ASN A 105 7.60 -11.72 13.80
C ASN A 105 7.97 -11.02 15.12
N ILE A 106 7.62 -9.75 15.23
CA ILE A 106 7.79 -8.92 16.43
C ILE A 106 6.42 -8.51 16.94
N LYS A 107 6.18 -8.69 18.24
CA LYS A 107 5.00 -8.18 18.94
C LYS A 107 5.43 -7.28 20.10
N ILE A 108 5.00 -6.02 20.08
CA ILE A 108 5.25 -5.09 21.19
C ILE A 108 4.45 -5.54 22.42
N LYS A 109 5.07 -5.66 23.60
CA LYS A 109 4.41 -6.08 24.86
C LYS A 109 3.73 -4.91 25.59
N GLY A 110 2.79 -5.23 26.48
CA GLY A 110 1.89 -4.28 27.17
C GLY A 110 0.61 -4.05 26.37
N SER A 111 -0.58 -3.93 26.96
CA SER A 111 -1.84 -3.91 26.17
C SER A 111 -1.97 -2.69 25.26
N GLU A 112 -1.53 -1.53 25.73
CA GLU A 112 -1.66 -0.23 25.03
C GLU A 112 -0.41 0.19 24.25
N ASN A 113 0.73 -0.47 24.48
CA ASN A 113 1.97 -0.07 23.82
C ASN A 113 1.95 -0.45 22.33
N THR A 114 2.39 0.46 21.48
CA THR A 114 2.60 0.25 20.05
C THR A 114 3.88 0.97 19.64
N LEU A 115 4.52 0.51 18.56
CA LEU A 115 5.58 1.27 17.91
C LEU A 115 4.92 2.16 16.85
N HIS A 116 4.79 3.45 17.12
CA HIS A 116 4.15 4.45 16.25
C HIS A 116 2.81 3.93 15.66
N GLY A 117 1.94 3.43 16.54
CA GLY A 117 0.62 2.89 16.18
C GLY A 117 0.60 1.42 15.76
N THR A 118 1.75 0.75 15.58
CA THR A 118 1.83 -0.66 15.13
C THR A 118 2.14 -1.64 16.26
N LYS A 119 1.31 -2.68 16.37
CA LYS A 119 1.40 -3.69 17.44
C LYS A 119 2.20 -4.95 17.06
N ASN A 120 1.94 -5.45 15.86
CA ASN A 120 2.49 -6.69 15.34
C ASN A 120 3.18 -6.37 14.02
N ILE A 121 4.48 -6.66 13.96
CA ILE A 121 5.36 -6.32 12.86
C ILE A 121 5.91 -7.64 12.30
N ARG A 122 5.95 -7.75 10.98
CA ARG A 122 6.59 -8.83 10.24
C ARG A 122 7.85 -8.25 9.58
N LEU A 123 8.99 -8.86 9.85
CA LEU A 123 10.23 -8.63 9.11
C LEU A 123 10.34 -9.73 8.05
N ARG A 124 10.23 -9.33 6.79
CA ARG A 124 10.27 -10.23 5.64
C ARG A 124 11.58 -10.05 4.91
N SER A 125 12.15 -11.18 4.50
CA SER A 125 13.39 -11.18 3.72
C SER A 125 13.16 -10.89 2.25
N ASP A 126 11.95 -11.17 1.75
CA ASP A 126 11.52 -11.08 0.34
C ASP A 126 12.61 -11.55 -0.63
N LEU A 127 13.31 -12.65 -0.29
CA LEU A 127 14.46 -13.15 -1.06
C LEU A 127 14.13 -13.51 -2.51
N ARG A 128 12.85 -13.79 -2.81
CA ARG A 128 12.37 -14.08 -4.16
C ARG A 128 12.21 -12.81 -5.01
N ASP A 129 12.06 -11.64 -4.39
CA ASP A 129 11.88 -10.38 -5.09
C ASP A 129 13.24 -9.75 -5.42
N ALA A 130 13.64 -9.81 -6.69
CA ALA A 130 14.85 -9.14 -7.17
C ALA A 130 14.83 -7.62 -6.93
N SER A 131 13.65 -7.00 -6.86
CA SER A 131 13.46 -5.56 -6.68
C SER A 131 13.41 -5.10 -5.22
N MET A 132 13.10 -5.99 -4.27
CA MET A 132 12.78 -5.64 -2.86
C MET A 132 11.66 -4.59 -2.71
N MET A 133 10.83 -4.41 -3.73
CA MET A 133 9.86 -3.32 -3.84
C MET A 133 8.43 -3.78 -4.10
N ARG A 134 8.19 -5.05 -4.46
CA ARG A 134 6.84 -5.53 -4.81
C ARG A 134 5.85 -5.32 -3.67
N SER A 135 6.18 -5.79 -2.46
CA SER A 135 5.36 -5.61 -1.26
C SER A 135 5.00 -4.14 -1.01
N LYS A 136 5.97 -3.23 -1.17
CA LYS A 136 5.80 -1.79 -0.98
C LYS A 136 4.88 -1.19 -2.04
N VAL A 137 5.22 -1.38 -3.30
CA VAL A 137 4.53 -0.75 -4.44
C VAL A 137 3.10 -1.24 -4.56
N THR A 138 2.90 -2.54 -4.41
CA THR A 138 1.59 -3.20 -4.49
C THR A 138 0.63 -2.69 -3.40
N THR A 139 1.12 -2.54 -2.17
CA THR A 139 0.33 -1.97 -1.05
C THR A 139 0.16 -0.45 -1.16
N ASP A 140 1.12 0.26 -1.74
CA ASP A 140 0.99 1.70 -2.00
C ASP A 140 -0.13 1.99 -3.01
N ILE A 141 -0.22 1.18 -4.08
CA ILE A 141 -1.28 1.27 -5.10
C ILE A 141 -2.65 0.99 -4.46
N LEU A 142 -2.75 -0.05 -3.62
CA LEU A 142 -3.94 -0.42 -2.86
C LEU A 142 -4.44 0.78 -2.01
N GLN A 143 -3.55 1.36 -1.19
CA GLN A 143 -3.88 2.46 -0.28
C GLN A 143 -4.20 3.76 -1.02
N LYS A 144 -3.41 4.14 -2.04
CA LYS A 144 -3.68 5.35 -2.83
C LYS A 144 -4.98 5.25 -3.62
N SER A 145 -5.42 4.03 -3.91
CA SER A 145 -6.74 3.75 -4.49
C SER A 145 -7.87 3.76 -3.45
N GLY A 146 -7.61 4.05 -2.18
CA GLY A 146 -8.62 4.08 -1.11
C GLY A 146 -9.10 2.69 -0.66
N LEU A 147 -8.37 1.64 -1.01
CA LEU A 147 -8.61 0.29 -0.49
C LEU A 147 -7.85 0.08 0.83
N ILE A 148 -8.36 -0.82 1.65
CA ILE A 148 -7.74 -1.21 2.91
C ILE A 148 -6.61 -2.18 2.63
N ALA A 149 -5.42 -1.91 3.17
CA ALA A 149 -4.24 -2.76 2.98
C ALA A 149 -3.37 -2.79 4.24
N THR A 150 -2.57 -3.86 4.36
CA THR A 150 -1.37 -3.84 5.19
C THR A 150 -0.43 -2.75 4.71
N GLU A 151 0.30 -2.14 5.63
CA GLU A 151 1.29 -1.12 5.32
C GLU A 151 2.69 -1.72 5.27
N VAL A 152 3.50 -1.27 4.33
CA VAL A 152 4.85 -1.76 4.10
C VAL A 152 5.87 -0.62 4.16
N GLY A 153 7.02 -0.91 4.75
CA GLY A 153 8.17 -0.03 4.89
C GLY A 153 9.46 -0.83 4.95
N TYR A 154 10.53 -0.22 5.45
CA TYR A 154 11.86 -0.82 5.46
C TYR A 154 12.60 -0.57 6.77
N THR A 155 13.55 -1.44 7.11
CA THR A 155 14.44 -1.25 8.26
C THR A 155 15.78 -1.95 8.06
N GLU A 156 16.83 -1.45 8.71
CA GLU A 156 18.02 -2.24 9.00
C GLU A 156 17.85 -2.96 10.35
N LEU A 157 18.14 -4.26 10.39
CA LEU A 157 18.03 -5.07 11.59
C LEU A 157 19.40 -5.31 12.21
N TYR A 158 19.48 -5.19 13.54
CA TYR A 158 20.61 -5.68 14.32
C TYR A 158 20.11 -6.62 15.41
N ILE A 159 20.83 -7.71 15.69
CA ILE A 159 20.53 -8.61 16.81
C ILE A 159 21.81 -8.76 17.63
N ASN A 160 21.76 -8.38 18.92
CA ASN A 160 22.93 -8.35 19.81
C ASN A 160 24.12 -7.60 19.18
N ASP A 161 23.86 -6.42 18.63
CA ASP A 161 24.80 -5.55 17.92
C ASP A 161 25.41 -6.11 16.62
N GLU A 162 25.04 -7.32 16.21
CA GLU A 162 25.38 -7.89 14.90
C GLU A 162 24.41 -7.38 13.83
N TYR A 163 24.94 -6.91 12.70
CA TYR A 163 24.12 -6.48 11.57
C TYR A 163 23.47 -7.70 10.89
N MET A 164 22.14 -7.68 10.79
CA MET A 164 21.32 -8.76 10.24
C MET A 164 20.72 -8.42 8.88
N GLY A 165 21.17 -7.34 8.24
CA GLY A 165 20.78 -6.97 6.87
C GLY A 165 19.62 -5.99 6.78
N PHE A 166 19.19 -5.78 5.55
CA PHE A 166 18.05 -4.94 5.18
C PHE A 166 16.76 -5.78 5.09
N TRP A 167 15.65 -5.25 5.58
CA TRP A 167 14.39 -6.00 5.72
C TRP A 167 13.19 -5.20 5.23
N VAL A 168 12.25 -5.91 4.61
CA VAL A 168 10.90 -5.41 4.34
C VAL A 168 10.09 -5.52 5.63
N VAL A 169 9.47 -4.42 6.04
CA VAL A 169 8.63 -4.34 7.23
C VAL A 169 7.17 -4.31 6.79
N SER A 170 6.34 -5.19 7.34
CA SER A 170 4.88 -5.15 7.15
C SER A 170 4.18 -5.21 8.50
N ASP A 171 3.02 -4.57 8.63
CA ASP A 171 2.15 -4.86 9.76
C ASP A 171 1.42 -6.21 9.57
N SER A 172 0.72 -6.65 10.61
CA SER A 172 0.03 -7.95 10.63
C SER A 172 -1.43 -7.76 11.03
N ILE A 173 -2.33 -8.28 10.20
CA ILE A 173 -3.78 -8.22 10.40
C ILE A 173 -4.15 -9.09 11.61
N LYS A 174 -4.45 -8.42 12.72
CA LYS A 174 -4.91 -8.98 14.00
C LYS A 174 -5.87 -7.99 14.67
N SER A 175 -6.42 -8.33 15.83
CA SER A 175 -7.39 -7.49 16.54
C SER A 175 -6.97 -6.01 16.68
N LYS A 176 -5.76 -5.70 17.15
CA LYS A 176 -5.29 -4.29 17.25
C LYS A 176 -5.21 -3.58 15.90
N TRP A 177 -4.90 -4.29 14.82
CA TRP A 177 -4.91 -3.74 13.47
C TRP A 177 -6.34 -3.42 13.01
N ILE A 178 -7.30 -4.32 13.25
CA ILE A 178 -8.73 -4.09 12.94
C ILE A 178 -9.28 -2.93 13.76
N GLN A 179 -8.99 -2.87 15.06
CA GLN A 179 -9.37 -1.74 15.93
C GLN A 179 -8.86 -0.41 15.35
N ARG A 180 -7.61 -0.36 14.91
CA ARG A 180 -7.01 0.85 14.33
C ARG A 180 -7.63 1.23 12.98
N LYS A 181 -7.75 0.28 12.05
CA LYS A 181 -8.22 0.56 10.68
C LYS A 181 -9.73 0.80 10.58
N PHE A 182 -10.52 0.18 11.45
CA PHE A 182 -11.99 0.33 11.47
C PHE A 182 -12.50 1.20 12.63
N GLY A 183 -11.65 1.54 13.60
CA GLY A 183 -12.02 2.31 14.81
C GLY A 183 -13.06 1.57 15.67
N VAL A 184 -12.93 0.26 15.79
CA VAL A 184 -13.88 -0.63 16.49
C VAL A 184 -13.33 -1.09 17.83
N SER A 185 -14.20 -1.58 18.72
CA SER A 185 -13.77 -2.18 19.99
C SER A 185 -13.13 -3.56 19.77
N GLU A 186 -12.47 -4.10 20.80
CA GLU A 186 -11.86 -5.43 20.73
C GLU A 186 -12.86 -6.56 20.45
N GLU A 187 -14.03 -6.50 21.09
CA GLU A 187 -15.13 -7.44 20.89
C GLU A 187 -15.57 -7.49 19.41
N GLN A 188 -15.59 -6.33 18.75
CA GLN A 188 -15.98 -6.20 17.35
C GLN A 188 -14.91 -6.73 16.37
N THR A 189 -13.76 -7.21 16.85
CA THR A 189 -12.73 -7.85 16.02
C THR A 189 -12.89 -9.36 15.90
N LYS A 190 -13.81 -9.96 16.66
CA LYS A 190 -14.07 -11.42 16.66
C LYS A 190 -14.34 -12.04 15.29
N PRO A 191 -15.16 -11.44 14.39
CA PRO A 191 -15.46 -12.05 13.11
C PRO A 191 -14.39 -11.75 12.06
N LEU A 192 -13.13 -12.08 12.36
CA LEU A 192 -11.98 -11.97 11.48
C LEU A 192 -11.47 -13.39 11.16
N TYR A 193 -11.43 -13.74 9.88
CA TYR A 193 -11.09 -15.09 9.41
C TYR A 193 -9.93 -15.02 8.43
N GLN A 194 -8.94 -15.88 8.62
CA GLN A 194 -7.76 -15.99 7.77
C GLN A 194 -7.88 -17.22 6.86
N CYS A 195 -7.69 -16.99 5.56
CA CYS A 195 -7.54 -18.01 4.53
C CYS A 195 -6.06 -18.04 4.11
N ARG A 196 -5.34 -19.08 4.56
CA ARG A 196 -3.87 -19.23 4.41
C ARG A 196 -3.45 -20.62 3.91
N ALA A 197 -4.41 -21.38 3.39
CA ALA A 197 -4.17 -22.64 2.74
C ALA A 197 -4.37 -22.44 1.25
N ASP A 198 -3.81 -23.33 0.46
CA ASP A 198 -3.82 -23.27 -0.99
C ASP A 198 -5.19 -23.70 -1.53
N PHE A 199 -5.54 -23.20 -2.72
CA PHE A 199 -6.77 -23.52 -3.48
C PHE A 199 -8.09 -23.20 -2.77
N ILE A 200 -8.14 -22.09 -2.03
CA ILE A 200 -9.36 -21.65 -1.33
C ILE A 200 -10.37 -21.10 -2.33
N ARG A 201 -11.59 -21.61 -2.24
CA ARG A 201 -12.73 -21.13 -2.99
C ARG A 201 -13.99 -21.14 -2.15
N LEU A 202 -14.87 -20.18 -2.42
CA LEU A 202 -16.16 -20.07 -1.76
C LEU A 202 -17.15 -21.16 -2.21
N ASP A 203 -17.01 -21.67 -3.44
CA ASP A 203 -18.01 -22.48 -4.15
C ASP A 203 -17.79 -24.00 -4.09
N ASN A 204 -16.68 -24.48 -3.55
CA ASN A 204 -16.36 -25.92 -3.48
C ASN A 204 -16.22 -26.47 -2.04
N GLY A 205 -16.54 -25.66 -1.04
CA GLY A 205 -16.44 -26.01 0.38
C GLY A 205 -15.06 -25.81 1.02
N SER A 206 -14.00 -25.59 0.24
CA SER A 206 -12.64 -25.41 0.76
C SER A 206 -12.51 -24.21 1.70
N ALA A 207 -13.17 -23.08 1.42
CA ALA A 207 -13.16 -21.92 2.32
C ALA A 207 -13.64 -22.28 3.74
N LYS A 208 -14.76 -23.00 3.86
CA LYS A 208 -15.31 -23.42 5.16
C LYS A 208 -14.42 -24.42 5.89
N GLN A 209 -13.70 -25.26 5.15
CA GLN A 209 -12.84 -26.31 5.71
C GLN A 209 -11.48 -25.78 6.14
N LEU A 210 -10.92 -24.82 5.40
CA LEU A 210 -9.51 -24.46 5.48
C LEU A 210 -9.25 -23.03 6.00
N CYS A 211 -10.22 -22.13 5.90
CA CYS A 211 -10.12 -20.83 6.58
C CYS A 211 -10.45 -20.99 8.07
N VAL A 212 -9.77 -20.23 8.92
CA VAL A 212 -9.90 -20.29 10.38
C VAL A 212 -10.07 -18.90 10.95
N ASN A 213 -10.63 -18.78 12.16
CA ASN A 213 -10.62 -17.50 12.86
C ASN A 213 -9.17 -17.05 13.08
N ALA A 214 -8.88 -15.78 12.80
CA ALA A 214 -7.54 -15.21 12.89
C ALA A 214 -7.04 -15.07 14.34
N ASN A 215 -7.95 -15.14 15.32
CA ASN A 215 -7.61 -15.24 16.73
C ASN A 215 -7.83 -16.68 17.22
N GLU A 216 -6.76 -17.32 17.71
CA GLU A 216 -6.79 -18.69 18.22
C GLU A 216 -7.76 -18.87 19.40
N GLU A 217 -8.03 -17.82 20.18
CA GLU A 217 -9.02 -17.83 21.26
C GLU A 217 -10.46 -17.99 20.74
N TYR A 218 -10.70 -17.62 19.48
CA TYR A 218 -12.00 -17.66 18.81
C TYR A 218 -12.04 -18.67 17.66
N LYS A 219 -11.14 -19.67 17.67
CA LYS A 219 -11.05 -20.70 16.61
C LYS A 219 -12.37 -21.42 16.30
N ASP A 220 -13.24 -21.57 17.31
CA ASP A 220 -14.53 -22.25 17.18
C ASP A 220 -15.67 -21.30 16.74
N TYR A 221 -15.41 -19.99 16.67
CA TYR A 221 -16.38 -18.96 16.25
C TYR A 221 -16.48 -18.89 14.72
N MET A 222 -16.83 -20.00 14.07
CA MET A 222 -16.86 -20.14 12.59
C MET A 222 -18.25 -19.97 11.97
N GLU A 223 -19.32 -20.02 12.77
CA GLU A 223 -20.70 -19.92 12.28
C GLU A 223 -20.94 -18.67 11.39
N PRO A 224 -20.51 -17.44 11.75
CA PRO A 224 -20.73 -16.28 10.89
C PRO A 224 -20.08 -16.42 9.51
N PHE A 225 -18.85 -16.94 9.46
CA PHE A 225 -18.14 -17.15 8.21
C PHE A 225 -18.79 -18.24 7.36
N ASN A 226 -19.21 -19.34 7.97
CA ASN A 226 -19.91 -20.40 7.25
C ASN A 226 -21.24 -19.90 6.65
N ASN A 227 -21.99 -19.11 7.40
CA ASN A 227 -23.22 -18.47 6.94
C ASN A 227 -22.95 -17.47 5.81
N PHE A 228 -21.85 -16.72 5.88
CA PHE A 228 -21.40 -15.84 4.80
C PHE A 228 -21.14 -16.62 3.50
N VAL A 229 -20.36 -17.70 3.58
CA VAL A 229 -20.06 -18.55 2.42
C VAL A 229 -21.34 -19.15 1.83
N ASP A 230 -22.28 -19.63 2.67
CA ASP A 230 -23.58 -20.13 2.19
C ASP A 230 -24.41 -19.05 1.50
N ALA A 231 -24.46 -17.85 2.11
CA ALA A 231 -25.23 -16.74 1.56
C ALA A 231 -24.67 -16.26 0.21
N VAL A 232 -23.33 -16.23 0.06
CA VAL A 232 -22.69 -15.92 -1.23
C VAL A 232 -23.04 -16.96 -2.29
N ASN A 233 -23.00 -18.25 -1.96
CA ASN A 233 -23.33 -19.32 -2.91
C ASN A 233 -24.83 -19.39 -3.25
N ALA A 234 -25.70 -18.91 -2.35
CA ALA A 234 -27.14 -18.83 -2.57
C ALA A 234 -27.57 -17.59 -3.38
N ALA A 235 -26.74 -16.54 -3.40
CA ALA A 235 -27.02 -15.29 -4.09
C ALA A 235 -27.10 -15.49 -5.61
N LYS A 236 -28.13 -14.91 -6.25
CA LYS A 236 -28.34 -15.00 -7.70
C LYS A 236 -28.09 -13.70 -8.42
N THR A 237 -28.14 -12.59 -7.70
CA THR A 237 -27.99 -11.25 -8.25
C THR A 237 -26.98 -10.44 -7.43
N ARG A 238 -26.57 -9.31 -7.99
CA ARG A 238 -25.76 -8.33 -7.29
C ARG A 238 -26.44 -7.82 -6.02
N GLU A 239 -27.76 -7.55 -6.07
CA GLU A 239 -28.53 -7.04 -4.93
C GLU A 239 -28.59 -8.03 -3.76
N ASP A 240 -28.54 -9.34 -4.04
CA ASP A 240 -28.42 -10.34 -2.98
C ASP A 240 -27.05 -10.28 -2.30
N LEU A 241 -25.98 -10.11 -3.08
CA LEU A 241 -24.62 -9.95 -2.56
C LEU A 241 -24.46 -8.63 -1.79
N GLU A 242 -25.09 -7.55 -2.24
CA GLU A 242 -25.08 -6.25 -1.54
C GLU A 242 -25.73 -6.32 -0.15
N LYS A 243 -26.61 -7.30 0.11
CA LYS A 243 -27.14 -7.55 1.47
C LYS A 243 -26.10 -8.16 2.40
N ILE A 244 -25.06 -8.80 1.86
CA ILE A 244 -24.11 -9.63 2.59
C ILE A 244 -22.74 -8.95 2.71
N MET A 245 -22.27 -8.27 1.65
CA MET A 245 -20.90 -7.76 1.57
C MET A 245 -20.83 -6.36 0.95
N ASP A 246 -19.69 -5.71 1.11
CA ASP A 246 -19.38 -4.45 0.43
C ASP A 246 -18.96 -4.76 -1.03
N VAL A 247 -19.96 -4.87 -1.91
CA VAL A 247 -19.79 -5.37 -3.28
C VAL A 247 -18.88 -4.48 -4.12
N ASP A 248 -19.05 -3.15 -4.08
CA ASP A 248 -18.22 -2.24 -4.86
C ASP A 248 -16.77 -2.25 -4.36
N ASN A 249 -16.56 -2.38 -3.04
CA ASN A 249 -15.22 -2.53 -2.48
C ASN A 249 -14.54 -3.83 -2.94
N PHE A 250 -15.31 -4.92 -2.99
CA PHE A 250 -14.81 -6.19 -3.52
C PHE A 250 -14.49 -6.12 -5.02
N ILE A 251 -15.35 -5.51 -5.84
CA ILE A 251 -15.08 -5.32 -7.27
C ILE A 251 -13.81 -4.50 -7.50
N LYS A 252 -13.57 -3.46 -6.68
CA LYS A 252 -12.35 -2.67 -6.78
C LYS A 252 -11.10 -3.44 -6.36
N TYR A 253 -11.22 -4.30 -5.34
CA TYR A 253 -10.15 -5.23 -5.01
C TYR A 253 -9.82 -6.17 -6.18
N LEU A 254 -10.83 -6.74 -6.87
CA LEU A 254 -10.60 -7.59 -8.06
C LEU A 254 -9.89 -6.83 -9.18
N ALA A 255 -10.29 -5.58 -9.42
CA ALA A 255 -9.63 -4.71 -10.41
C ALA A 255 -8.17 -4.43 -10.04
N TRP A 256 -7.88 -4.19 -8.76
CA TRP A 256 -6.52 -4.05 -8.25
C TRP A 256 -5.72 -5.36 -8.43
N GLU A 257 -6.27 -6.50 -8.02
CA GLU A 257 -5.62 -7.82 -8.08
C GLU A 257 -5.20 -8.15 -9.52
N TYR A 258 -6.07 -7.84 -10.48
CA TYR A 258 -5.81 -7.99 -11.91
C TYR A 258 -4.67 -7.10 -12.42
N LEU A 259 -4.65 -5.81 -12.02
CA LEU A 259 -3.56 -4.90 -12.40
C LEU A 259 -2.21 -5.36 -11.83
N MET A 260 -2.23 -5.93 -10.62
CA MET A 260 -1.04 -6.49 -9.98
C MET A 260 -0.63 -7.82 -10.60
N GLY A 261 -1.55 -8.55 -11.25
CA GLY A 261 -1.32 -9.90 -11.77
C GLY A 261 -1.08 -10.92 -10.66
N SER A 262 -1.77 -10.79 -9.53
CA SER A 262 -1.57 -11.69 -8.39
C SER A 262 -2.18 -13.07 -8.68
N TRP A 263 -1.34 -14.09 -8.75
CA TRP A 263 -1.78 -15.48 -8.94
C TRP A 263 -2.08 -16.20 -7.60
N ASP A 264 -1.73 -15.57 -6.48
CA ASP A 264 -1.82 -16.15 -5.13
C ASP A 264 -3.02 -15.62 -4.33
N HIS A 265 -3.81 -14.72 -4.90
CA HIS A 265 -4.97 -14.11 -4.26
C HIS A 265 -6.30 -14.67 -4.80
N PHE A 266 -7.40 -13.99 -4.51
CA PHE A 266 -8.77 -14.49 -4.61
C PHE A 266 -9.14 -15.00 -6.00
N SER A 267 -8.74 -14.28 -7.05
CA SER A 267 -9.25 -14.46 -8.41
C SER A 267 -8.59 -15.64 -9.13
N ASN A 268 -7.38 -16.01 -8.70
CA ASN A 268 -6.54 -16.98 -9.39
C ASN A 268 -6.42 -18.31 -8.61
N VAL A 269 -5.50 -19.18 -9.02
CA VAL A 269 -5.50 -20.62 -8.75
C VAL A 269 -5.45 -20.97 -7.26
N TYR A 270 -4.78 -20.16 -6.44
CA TYR A 270 -4.62 -20.48 -5.02
C TYR A 270 -5.71 -19.90 -4.13
N GLY A 271 -6.35 -18.77 -4.47
CA GLY A 271 -7.31 -18.14 -3.55
C GLY A 271 -6.74 -17.83 -2.16
N HIS A 272 -5.42 -17.63 -2.06
CA HIS A 272 -4.66 -17.66 -0.81
C HIS A 272 -4.47 -16.23 -0.26
N ASN A 273 -3.85 -16.12 0.92
CA ASN A 273 -3.34 -14.86 1.47
C ASN A 273 -4.39 -13.76 1.65
N ILE A 274 -5.56 -14.16 2.17
CA ILE A 274 -6.71 -13.28 2.37
C ILE A 274 -7.26 -13.38 3.79
N TYR A 275 -7.75 -12.26 4.30
CA TYR A 275 -8.67 -12.22 5.42
C TYR A 275 -10.08 -11.82 4.98
N TRP A 276 -11.08 -12.37 5.66
CA TRP A 276 -12.46 -11.91 5.61
C TRP A 276 -12.84 -11.32 6.96
N TYR A 277 -13.42 -10.12 6.95
CA TYR A 277 -13.87 -9.44 8.16
C TYR A 277 -15.33 -9.02 8.03
N GLN A 278 -16.16 -9.39 9.03
CA GLN A 278 -17.52 -8.85 9.14
C GLN A 278 -17.50 -7.55 9.93
N GLN A 279 -17.87 -6.47 9.26
CA GLN A 279 -17.88 -5.13 9.84
C GLN A 279 -19.10 -4.94 10.76
N PRO A 280 -19.10 -3.91 11.63
CA PRO A 280 -20.23 -3.64 12.53
C PRO A 280 -21.58 -3.41 11.84
N ASN A 281 -21.57 -2.98 10.57
CA ASN A 281 -22.79 -2.83 9.76
C ASN A 281 -23.31 -4.17 9.18
N GLY A 282 -22.70 -5.30 9.57
CA GLY A 282 -23.06 -6.65 9.14
C GLY A 282 -22.49 -7.07 7.78
N LYS A 283 -21.81 -6.17 7.05
CA LYS A 283 -21.25 -6.45 5.73
C LYS A 283 -19.83 -7.00 5.80
N TRP A 284 -19.55 -7.98 4.95
CA TRP A 284 -18.23 -8.57 4.80
C TRP A 284 -17.33 -7.78 3.86
N VAL A 285 -16.04 -7.75 4.19
CA VAL A 285 -14.96 -7.20 3.35
C VAL A 285 -13.79 -8.15 3.28
N ILE A 286 -13.10 -8.09 2.14
CA ILE A 286 -11.86 -8.81 1.90
C ILE A 286 -10.66 -7.93 2.27
N ILE A 287 -9.61 -8.52 2.82
CA ILE A 287 -8.36 -7.81 3.15
C ILE A 287 -7.19 -8.72 2.73
N PRO A 288 -6.49 -8.39 1.63
CA PRO A 288 -5.33 -9.18 1.22
C PRO A 288 -4.12 -8.87 2.11
N TYR A 289 -3.16 -9.79 2.12
CA TYR A 289 -1.84 -9.60 2.71
C TYR A 289 -0.81 -10.40 1.93
N ASP A 290 0.47 -10.28 2.25
CA ASP A 290 1.54 -11.09 1.64
C ASP A 290 1.78 -10.78 0.15
N HIS A 291 2.37 -9.60 -0.09
CA HIS A 291 2.44 -8.97 -1.41
C HIS A 291 3.83 -9.04 -2.09
N ASP A 292 4.57 -10.13 -1.87
CA ASP A 292 5.91 -10.30 -2.47
C ASP A 292 5.88 -10.86 -3.90
N ILE A 293 4.74 -11.39 -4.37
CA ILE A 293 4.62 -12.15 -5.62
C ILE A 293 3.66 -11.53 -6.65
N GLU A 294 3.56 -10.20 -6.64
CA GLU A 294 2.83 -9.40 -7.61
C GLU A 294 3.75 -8.73 -8.64
N LEU A 295 3.15 -7.98 -9.56
CA LEU A 295 3.83 -7.18 -10.58
C LEU A 295 4.76 -8.06 -11.43
N GLY A 296 4.20 -9.17 -11.93
CA GLY A 296 4.89 -10.10 -12.83
C GLY A 296 5.92 -11.00 -12.16
N GLN A 297 5.74 -11.31 -10.87
CA GLN A 297 6.59 -12.28 -10.16
C GLN A 297 6.03 -13.69 -10.32
N GLU A 298 6.88 -14.65 -10.70
CA GLU A 298 6.59 -16.10 -10.71
C GLU A 298 5.31 -16.51 -11.48
N LEU A 299 5.00 -15.83 -12.58
CA LEU A 299 3.83 -16.17 -13.41
C LEU A 299 4.09 -17.38 -14.32
N TRP A 300 3.12 -18.29 -14.34
CA TRP A 300 3.12 -19.50 -15.15
C TRP A 300 1.89 -19.57 -16.06
N THR A 301 2.04 -20.16 -17.25
CA THR A 301 0.97 -20.29 -18.24
C THR A 301 -0.20 -21.11 -17.70
N THR A 302 0.07 -22.05 -16.80
CA THR A 302 -0.93 -22.89 -16.11
C THR A 302 -1.85 -22.12 -15.16
N TYR A 303 -1.51 -20.88 -14.80
CA TYR A 303 -2.34 -20.01 -13.95
C TYR A 303 -3.44 -19.26 -14.72
N CYS A 304 -3.41 -19.33 -16.05
CA CYS A 304 -4.41 -18.69 -16.90
C CYS A 304 -5.43 -19.72 -17.40
N LYS A 305 -6.70 -19.32 -17.51
CA LYS A 305 -7.80 -20.14 -18.02
C LYS A 305 -7.78 -20.14 -19.55
N GLY A 306 -7.89 -21.32 -20.15
CA GLY A 306 -7.93 -21.48 -21.60
C GLY A 306 -6.57 -21.32 -22.30
N THR A 307 -5.49 -21.10 -21.54
CA THR A 307 -4.13 -21.40 -22.03
C THR A 307 -4.01 -22.92 -22.15
N ALA A 308 -3.55 -23.39 -23.31
CA ALA A 308 -3.54 -24.82 -23.60
C ALA A 308 -2.69 -25.57 -22.55
N PRO A 309 -3.09 -26.79 -22.13
CA PRO A 309 -2.32 -27.62 -21.18
C PRO A 309 -0.98 -28.15 -21.74
N TYR A 310 -0.48 -27.56 -22.83
CA TYR A 310 0.72 -28.00 -23.56
C TYR A 310 1.79 -26.91 -23.73
N CYS A 311 1.62 -25.73 -23.12
CA CYS A 311 2.62 -24.66 -23.20
C CYS A 311 3.63 -24.76 -22.04
N ASP A 312 4.34 -25.89 -21.96
CA ASP A 312 5.41 -26.08 -20.96
C ASP A 312 6.66 -25.22 -21.24
N TYR A 313 6.70 -24.46 -22.36
CA TYR A 313 7.92 -23.77 -22.79
C TYR A 313 7.72 -22.42 -23.50
N ASP A 314 6.49 -21.97 -23.77
CA ASP A 314 6.27 -20.69 -24.45
C ASP A 314 5.86 -19.62 -23.43
N ASP A 315 6.79 -18.72 -23.10
CA ASP A 315 6.48 -17.49 -22.36
C ASP A 315 5.47 -16.65 -23.16
N VAL A 316 4.38 -16.23 -22.49
CA VAL A 316 3.43 -15.25 -23.01
C VAL A 316 3.61 -13.91 -22.30
N ASP A 317 3.11 -12.83 -22.90
CA ASP A 317 3.05 -11.54 -22.24
C ASP A 317 1.88 -11.52 -21.25
N PHE A 318 2.13 -11.97 -20.02
CA PHE A 318 1.12 -12.06 -18.96
C PHE A 318 0.47 -10.71 -18.65
N ALA A 319 1.18 -9.60 -18.88
CA ALA A 319 0.65 -8.26 -18.67
C ALA A 319 -0.48 -7.90 -19.67
N ARG A 320 -0.64 -8.68 -20.74
CA ARG A 320 -1.69 -8.54 -21.77
C ARG A 320 -2.80 -9.59 -21.68
N VAL A 321 -2.80 -10.44 -20.66
CA VAL A 321 -3.88 -11.43 -20.47
C VAL A 321 -5.16 -10.70 -20.03
N PRO A 322 -6.32 -10.89 -20.69
CA PRO A 322 -7.60 -10.33 -20.28
C PRO A 322 -8.09 -10.91 -18.96
N TYR A 323 -8.93 -10.16 -18.23
CA TYR A 323 -9.39 -10.57 -16.90
C TYR A 323 -10.16 -11.90 -16.89
N ASP A 324 -10.96 -12.20 -17.91
CA ASP A 324 -11.74 -13.45 -18.04
C ASP A 324 -10.88 -14.70 -18.29
N GLN A 325 -9.66 -14.52 -18.78
CA GLN A 325 -8.64 -15.57 -18.89
C GLN A 325 -7.70 -15.60 -17.68
N PHE A 326 -7.58 -14.49 -16.96
CA PHE A 326 -6.79 -14.42 -15.74
C PHE A 326 -7.50 -15.08 -14.55
N GLU A 327 -8.82 -14.93 -14.43
CA GLU A 327 -9.60 -15.51 -13.33
C GLU A 327 -9.87 -17.01 -13.51
N THR A 328 -10.04 -17.75 -12.40
CA THR A 328 -10.23 -19.21 -12.41
C THR A 328 -11.69 -19.67 -12.26
N GLY A 329 -12.64 -18.85 -12.70
CA GLY A 329 -14.05 -19.19 -12.78
C GLY A 329 -14.78 -19.16 -11.45
N HIS A 330 -14.53 -18.18 -10.58
CA HIS A 330 -15.31 -18.05 -9.34
C HIS A 330 -16.76 -17.61 -9.67
N PRO A 331 -17.82 -18.33 -9.23
CA PRO A 331 -19.20 -17.97 -9.57
C PRO A 331 -19.58 -16.54 -9.20
N ILE A 332 -19.06 -16.02 -8.08
CA ILE A 332 -19.28 -14.63 -7.66
C ILE A 332 -18.69 -13.61 -8.66
N ILE A 333 -17.55 -13.90 -9.30
CA ILE A 333 -16.92 -13.02 -10.31
C ILE A 333 -17.81 -12.95 -11.55
N ARG A 334 -18.45 -14.07 -11.96
CA ARG A 334 -19.42 -14.03 -13.05
C ARG A 334 -20.57 -13.07 -12.76
N THR A 335 -21.14 -13.14 -11.56
CA THR A 335 -22.26 -12.27 -11.15
C THR A 335 -21.86 -10.80 -11.07
N LEU A 336 -20.66 -10.50 -10.54
CA LEU A 336 -20.23 -9.14 -10.24
C LEU A 336 -19.43 -8.45 -11.36
N VAL A 337 -18.86 -9.21 -12.31
CA VAL A 337 -17.99 -8.69 -13.36
C VAL A 337 -18.42 -9.15 -14.75
N HIS A 338 -18.60 -10.45 -15.01
CA HIS A 338 -18.81 -10.91 -16.40
C HIS A 338 -20.23 -10.67 -16.94
N ASN A 339 -21.25 -10.65 -16.07
CA ASN A 339 -22.61 -10.32 -16.51
C ASN A 339 -22.75 -8.82 -16.86
N ASP A 340 -22.00 -7.96 -16.17
CA ASP A 340 -21.89 -6.51 -16.42
C ASP A 340 -20.57 -6.01 -15.82
N ASP A 341 -19.61 -5.63 -16.68
CA ASP A 341 -18.28 -5.18 -16.27
C ASP A 341 -18.20 -3.67 -16.06
N THR A 342 -19.33 -2.94 -16.14
CA THR A 342 -19.36 -1.47 -15.99
C THR A 342 -18.70 -1.03 -14.69
N LYS A 343 -19.09 -1.63 -13.57
CA LYS A 343 -18.53 -1.27 -12.25
C LYS A 343 -17.07 -1.66 -12.10
N PHE A 344 -16.68 -2.80 -12.67
CA PHE A 344 -15.29 -3.24 -12.71
C PHE A 344 -14.43 -2.25 -13.49
N ARG A 345 -14.89 -1.82 -14.67
CA ARG A 345 -14.24 -0.81 -15.50
C ARG A 345 -14.10 0.53 -14.78
N GLU A 346 -15.15 1.00 -14.09
CA GLU A 346 -15.09 2.21 -13.26
C GLU A 346 -14.01 2.10 -12.17
N CYS A 347 -13.98 0.99 -11.44
CA CYS A 347 -13.01 0.75 -10.38
C CYS A 347 -11.57 0.67 -10.92
N LEU A 348 -11.37 -0.03 -12.04
CA LEU A 348 -10.08 -0.13 -12.72
C LEU A 348 -9.60 1.25 -13.19
N GLY A 349 -10.48 2.02 -13.84
CA GLY A 349 -10.19 3.37 -14.28
C GLY A 349 -9.85 4.31 -13.13
N ASP A 350 -10.49 4.16 -11.98
CA ASP A 350 -10.18 4.91 -10.77
C ASP A 350 -8.76 4.61 -10.27
N ILE A 351 -8.37 3.33 -10.17
CA ILE A 351 -7.01 2.91 -9.77
C ILE A 351 -5.97 3.42 -10.77
N VAL A 352 -6.22 3.23 -12.08
CA VAL A 352 -5.32 3.67 -13.15
C VAL A 352 -5.10 5.18 -13.10
N SER A 353 -6.19 5.94 -13.06
CA SER A 353 -6.09 7.40 -13.05
C SER A 353 -5.35 7.93 -11.83
N LYS A 354 -5.55 7.36 -10.65
CA LYS A 354 -4.95 7.87 -9.42
C LYS A 354 -3.51 7.46 -9.21
N VAL A 355 -3.16 6.24 -9.58
CA VAL A 355 -1.87 5.69 -9.18
C VAL A 355 -1.22 4.79 -10.22
N PHE A 356 -1.93 3.84 -10.85
CA PHE A 356 -1.27 2.82 -11.69
C PHE A 356 -0.80 3.34 -13.07
N ASN A 357 -1.15 4.57 -13.45
CA ASN A 357 -0.66 5.19 -14.67
C ASN A 357 0.85 5.49 -14.61
N PRO A 358 1.55 5.50 -15.76
CA PRO A 358 2.99 5.67 -15.80
C PRO A 358 3.48 7.06 -15.40
N ASP A 359 2.63 8.09 -15.42
CA ASP A 359 3.01 9.44 -14.99
C ASP A 359 3.08 9.56 -13.47
N THR A 360 2.33 8.74 -12.73
CA THR A 360 2.35 8.68 -11.27
C THR A 360 3.29 7.58 -10.75
N ILE A 361 3.06 6.32 -11.11
CA ILE A 361 3.73 5.20 -10.44
C ILE A 361 5.23 5.11 -10.74
N LEU A 362 5.67 5.48 -11.96
CA LEU A 362 7.09 5.39 -12.31
C LEU A 362 7.92 6.40 -11.50
N ILE A 363 7.35 7.57 -11.18
CA ILE A 363 7.99 8.56 -10.30
C ILE A 363 8.10 8.00 -8.88
N GLN A 364 7.06 7.33 -8.38
CA GLN A 364 7.09 6.71 -7.06
C GLN A 364 8.11 5.57 -6.98
N LEU A 365 8.20 4.73 -8.03
CA LEU A 365 9.23 3.70 -8.13
C LEU A 365 10.65 4.29 -8.03
N ASP A 366 10.92 5.38 -8.75
CA ASP A 366 12.22 6.05 -8.70
C ASP A 366 12.54 6.60 -7.30
N LYS A 367 11.54 7.13 -6.59
CA LYS A 367 11.69 7.60 -5.20
C LYS A 367 12.04 6.44 -4.26
N VAL A 368 11.25 5.36 -4.28
CA VAL A 368 11.49 4.19 -3.42
C VAL A 368 12.84 3.54 -3.75
N LYS A 369 13.15 3.33 -5.04
CA LYS A 369 14.44 2.80 -5.49
C LYS A 369 15.60 3.65 -4.96
N LYS A 370 15.51 4.97 -5.06
CA LYS A 370 16.55 5.89 -4.57
C LYS A 370 16.73 5.76 -3.06
N LEU A 371 15.64 5.67 -2.29
CA LEU A 371 15.68 5.51 -0.84
C LEU A 371 16.40 4.21 -0.44
N ILE A 372 16.02 3.08 -1.05
CA ILE A 372 16.47 1.76 -0.58
C ILE A 372 17.77 1.26 -1.23
N SER A 373 18.15 1.81 -2.39
CA SER A 373 19.33 1.41 -3.18
C SER A 373 20.62 1.19 -2.36
N PRO A 374 21.08 2.11 -1.49
CA PRO A 374 22.29 1.90 -0.70
C PRO A 374 22.18 0.71 0.27
N TYR A 375 20.99 0.50 0.85
CA TYR A 375 20.74 -0.58 1.80
C TYR A 375 20.64 -1.95 1.11
N VAL A 376 19.99 -2.00 -0.06
CA VAL A 376 19.98 -3.21 -0.90
C VAL A 376 21.39 -3.59 -1.31
N LYS A 377 22.21 -2.61 -1.72
CA LYS A 377 23.62 -2.87 -2.07
C LYS A 377 24.37 -3.51 -0.89
N ARG A 378 24.28 -2.91 0.31
CA ARG A 378 24.93 -3.42 1.51
C ARG A 378 24.44 -4.82 1.89
N ASP A 379 23.15 -5.09 1.77
CA ASP A 379 22.58 -6.40 2.04
C ASP A 379 23.11 -7.47 1.08
N ARG A 380 23.24 -7.15 -0.22
CA ARG A 380 23.80 -8.07 -1.22
C ARG A 380 25.31 -8.27 -1.07
N ASP A 381 26.06 -7.23 -0.69
CA ASP A 381 27.51 -7.32 -0.47
C ASP A 381 27.86 -8.14 0.79
N THR A 382 27.09 -7.99 1.86
CA THR A 382 27.40 -8.60 3.18
C THR A 382 26.75 -9.97 3.37
N LEU A 383 25.67 -10.26 2.63
CA LEU A 383 24.82 -11.42 2.81
C LEU A 383 24.24 -11.59 4.24
N ALA A 384 24.18 -10.50 5.01
CA ALA A 384 23.76 -10.49 6.41
C ALA A 384 22.35 -11.06 6.63
N GLY A 385 22.12 -11.60 7.83
CA GLY A 385 20.84 -12.21 8.21
C GLY A 385 20.59 -13.62 7.68
N ARG A 386 21.49 -14.16 6.83
CA ARG A 386 21.41 -15.55 6.33
C ARG A 386 21.84 -16.56 7.39
N ILE A 387 21.01 -16.73 8.42
CA ILE A 387 21.31 -17.61 9.55
C ILE A 387 21.04 -19.08 9.25
N ASN A 388 20.10 -19.42 8.35
CA ASN A 388 19.79 -20.80 8.01
C ASN A 388 20.79 -21.31 6.96
N LYS A 389 21.75 -22.14 7.38
CA LYS A 389 22.81 -22.65 6.51
C LYS A 389 22.40 -23.86 5.68
N LYS A 390 21.22 -24.43 5.96
CA LYS A 390 20.64 -25.55 5.19
C LYS A 390 19.56 -25.10 4.21
N GLY A 391 19.11 -23.86 4.35
CA GLY A 391 17.96 -23.35 3.63
C GLY A 391 18.20 -23.15 2.13
N LYS A 392 17.11 -23.08 1.37
CA LYS A 392 17.12 -22.74 -0.06
C LYS A 392 17.70 -21.34 -0.26
N GLU A 393 18.64 -21.23 -1.18
CA GLU A 393 19.34 -19.99 -1.47
C GLU A 393 18.86 -19.35 -2.79
N ILE A 394 18.53 -18.06 -2.71
CA ILE A 394 18.20 -17.21 -3.84
C ILE A 394 19.03 -15.93 -3.67
N ILE A 395 19.97 -15.67 -4.60
CA ILE A 395 20.89 -14.52 -4.52
C ILE A 395 20.75 -13.63 -5.74
N TYR A 396 19.86 -12.64 -5.66
CA TYR A 396 19.90 -11.53 -6.61
C TYR A 396 21.06 -10.58 -6.31
N THR A 397 21.85 -10.24 -7.33
CA THR A 397 22.92 -9.24 -7.21
C THR A 397 22.33 -7.83 -7.12
N TYR A 398 23.18 -6.85 -6.82
CA TYR A 398 22.76 -5.46 -6.86
C TYR A 398 22.37 -4.99 -8.27
N GLU A 399 23.01 -5.55 -9.31
CA GLU A 399 22.66 -5.30 -10.71
C GLU A 399 21.29 -5.86 -11.06
N HIS A 400 20.91 -7.04 -10.52
CA HIS A 400 19.55 -7.56 -10.66
C HIS A 400 18.53 -6.60 -10.04
N PHE A 401 18.79 -6.03 -8.86
CA PHE A 401 17.94 -4.99 -8.28
C PHE A 401 17.83 -3.75 -9.19
N LEU A 402 18.97 -3.24 -9.68
CA LEU A 402 18.99 -2.05 -10.54
C LEU A 402 18.21 -2.26 -11.85
N GLY A 403 18.30 -3.44 -12.46
CA GLY A 403 17.61 -3.79 -13.69
C GLY A 403 16.13 -4.14 -13.47
N ASN A 404 15.81 -4.94 -12.44
CA ASN A 404 14.46 -5.42 -12.18
C ASN A 404 13.53 -4.33 -11.65
N THR A 405 14.06 -3.29 -11.01
CA THR A 405 13.28 -2.07 -10.72
C THR A 405 12.95 -1.25 -11.98
N GLU A 406 13.58 -1.55 -13.11
CA GLU A 406 13.36 -0.92 -14.41
C GLU A 406 12.62 -1.90 -15.36
N TYR A 407 13.28 -2.32 -16.43
CA TYR A 407 12.70 -3.11 -17.52
C TYR A 407 13.34 -4.49 -17.68
N THR A 408 14.29 -4.86 -16.82
CA THR A 408 14.98 -6.15 -16.94
C THR A 408 14.12 -7.27 -16.37
N TYR A 409 13.69 -8.18 -17.26
CA TYR A 409 13.02 -9.41 -16.89
C TYR A 409 14.09 -10.47 -16.53
N VAL A 410 14.20 -10.79 -15.24
CA VAL A 410 15.20 -11.73 -14.71
C VAL A 410 14.59 -13.12 -14.57
N HIS A 411 15.32 -14.16 -14.99
CA HIS A 411 14.96 -15.55 -14.77
C HIS A 411 16.07 -16.25 -14.00
N ASN A 412 15.80 -16.64 -12.75
CA ASN A 412 16.62 -17.55 -11.97
C ASN A 412 16.37 -18.98 -12.44
N ILE A 413 17.32 -19.54 -13.18
CA ILE A 413 17.21 -20.87 -13.81
C ILE A 413 17.15 -21.97 -12.75
N VAL A 414 17.96 -21.85 -11.69
CA VAL A 414 18.07 -22.88 -10.64
C VAL A 414 16.77 -23.03 -9.85
N ASN A 415 16.16 -21.90 -9.51
CA ASN A 415 14.95 -21.87 -8.68
C ASN A 415 13.67 -21.71 -9.51
N THR A 416 13.79 -21.64 -10.84
CA THR A 416 12.73 -21.38 -11.82
C THR A 416 11.91 -20.12 -11.53
N VAL A 417 12.53 -19.11 -10.90
CA VAL A 417 11.86 -17.86 -10.51
C VAL A 417 11.99 -16.86 -11.66
N ARG A 418 10.86 -16.29 -12.12
CA ARG A 418 10.76 -15.39 -13.28
C ARG A 418 10.15 -14.06 -12.84
N ASP A 419 10.90 -12.97 -13.02
CA ASP A 419 10.59 -11.68 -12.42
C ASP A 419 10.58 -10.60 -13.50
N TYR A 420 9.40 -10.14 -13.91
CA TYR A 420 9.30 -8.98 -14.81
C TYR A 420 9.99 -7.77 -14.18
N GLY A 421 10.54 -6.89 -15.02
CA GLY A 421 10.93 -5.57 -14.55
C GLY A 421 9.69 -4.79 -14.10
N LEU A 422 9.73 -4.11 -12.95
CA LEU A 422 8.58 -3.42 -12.38
C LEU A 422 7.98 -2.40 -13.37
N LYS A 423 8.82 -1.59 -14.03
CA LYS A 423 8.36 -0.60 -15.02
C LYS A 423 7.87 -1.27 -16.30
N ASP A 424 8.45 -2.41 -16.69
CA ASP A 424 7.99 -3.18 -17.85
C ASP A 424 6.59 -3.76 -17.61
N TRP A 425 6.36 -4.46 -16.49
CA TRP A 425 5.04 -4.99 -16.12
C TRP A 425 3.98 -3.90 -16.11
N ILE A 426 4.23 -2.82 -15.36
CA ILE A 426 3.28 -1.72 -15.19
C ILE A 426 2.93 -1.13 -16.54
N ARG A 427 3.91 -0.86 -17.39
CA ARG A 427 3.66 -0.22 -18.68
C ARG A 427 2.94 -1.14 -19.65
N ARG A 428 3.30 -2.42 -19.73
CA ARG A 428 2.58 -3.39 -20.58
C ARG A 428 1.14 -3.57 -20.12
N ARG A 429 0.93 -3.70 -18.80
CA ARG A 429 -0.41 -3.82 -18.22
C ARG A 429 -1.22 -2.55 -18.46
N TYR A 430 -0.60 -1.38 -18.27
CA TYR A 430 -1.21 -0.08 -18.56
C TYR A 430 -1.63 0.05 -20.02
N GLU A 431 -0.75 -0.28 -20.98
CA GLU A 431 -1.06 -0.26 -22.41
C GLU A 431 -2.22 -1.20 -22.75
N TYR A 432 -2.23 -2.41 -22.17
CA TYR A 432 -3.30 -3.37 -22.36
C TYR A 432 -4.65 -2.84 -21.84
N VAL A 433 -4.69 -2.41 -20.58
CA VAL A 433 -5.95 -1.93 -19.99
C VAL A 433 -6.42 -0.62 -20.63
N ALA A 434 -5.50 0.20 -21.14
CA ALA A 434 -5.88 1.38 -21.90
C ALA A 434 -6.58 1.04 -23.20
N ALA A 435 -6.06 0.07 -23.95
CA ALA A 435 -6.66 -0.41 -25.20
C ALA A 435 -7.98 -1.16 -24.96
N TYR A 436 -8.04 -2.01 -23.93
CA TYR A 436 -9.22 -2.86 -23.67
C TYR A 436 -10.36 -2.13 -22.97
N TYR A 437 -10.05 -1.34 -21.92
CA TYR A 437 -11.06 -0.64 -21.11
C TYR A 437 -11.28 0.82 -21.52
N GLY A 438 -10.48 1.34 -22.46
CA GLY A 438 -10.62 2.70 -22.98
C GLY A 438 -10.13 3.75 -21.99
N ILE A 439 -8.84 3.73 -21.66
CA ILE A 439 -8.17 4.79 -20.88
C ILE A 439 -7.57 5.80 -21.87
N ASN A 440 -7.75 7.08 -21.60
CA ASN A 440 -7.28 8.16 -22.45
C ASN A 440 -5.76 8.40 -22.27
N THR A 441 -4.96 7.87 -23.19
CA THR A 441 -3.50 8.04 -23.23
C THR A 441 -3.05 9.31 -23.95
N GLU A 442 -3.89 9.84 -24.85
CA GLU A 442 -3.54 10.93 -25.77
C GLU A 442 -3.85 12.33 -25.23
N ALA A 443 -4.69 12.43 -24.20
CA ALA A 443 -5.02 13.71 -23.58
C ALA A 443 -3.79 14.33 -22.87
N THR A 444 -3.67 15.65 -22.99
CA THR A 444 -2.59 16.42 -22.38
C THR A 444 -2.99 17.13 -21.09
N THR A 445 -4.27 17.10 -20.71
CA THR A 445 -4.80 17.77 -19.51
C THR A 445 -5.14 16.74 -18.45
N SER A 446 -4.77 16.99 -17.18
CA SER A 446 -4.91 16.03 -16.08
C SER A 446 -6.35 15.59 -15.77
N ASP A 447 -7.35 16.40 -16.13
CA ASP A 447 -8.78 16.08 -16.01
C ASP A 447 -9.22 14.96 -16.96
N LYS A 448 -8.49 14.75 -18.07
CA LYS A 448 -8.80 13.75 -19.09
C LYS A 448 -7.74 12.66 -19.22
N LYS A 449 -6.47 13.01 -19.05
CA LYS A 449 -5.35 12.08 -19.16
C LYS A 449 -5.48 10.97 -18.13
N HIS A 450 -5.21 9.74 -18.57
CA HIS A 450 -5.34 8.52 -17.77
C HIS A 450 -6.75 8.25 -17.20
N LYS A 451 -7.79 8.96 -17.65
CA LYS A 451 -9.19 8.71 -17.28
C LYS A 451 -9.87 7.80 -18.30
N LEU A 452 -11.01 7.22 -17.92
CA LEU A 452 -11.87 6.50 -18.84
C LEU A 452 -12.41 7.43 -19.94
N ILE A 453 -12.45 6.92 -21.17
CA ILE A 453 -13.09 7.58 -22.31
C ILE A 453 -14.60 7.31 -22.24
N GLU A 454 -15.39 8.37 -22.39
CA GLU A 454 -16.84 8.27 -22.50
C GLU A 454 -17.37 8.89 -23.80
N PRO A 455 -18.29 8.23 -24.52
CA PRO A 455 -18.82 6.87 -24.25
C PRO A 455 -17.74 5.78 -24.39
N ARG A 456 -17.94 4.64 -23.71
CA ARG A 456 -17.00 3.49 -23.76
C ARG A 456 -16.64 3.11 -25.21
N PRO A 457 -15.35 3.09 -25.58
CA PRO A 457 -14.93 2.61 -26.89
C PRO A 457 -15.02 1.08 -27.00
N GLU A 458 -15.05 0.57 -28.24
CA GLU A 458 -14.94 -0.87 -28.50
C GLU A 458 -13.61 -1.42 -27.94
N PRO A 459 -13.64 -2.51 -27.14
CA PRO A 459 -12.42 -3.08 -26.58
C PRO A 459 -11.43 -3.54 -27.65
N VAL A 460 -10.17 -3.14 -27.51
CA VAL A 460 -9.08 -3.63 -28.36
C VAL A 460 -8.25 -4.65 -27.59
N ILE A 461 -8.25 -5.90 -28.05
CA ILE A 461 -7.44 -6.99 -27.47
C ILE A 461 -6.06 -6.98 -28.14
N LEU A 462 -5.03 -6.66 -27.37
CA LEU A 462 -3.65 -6.80 -27.83
C LEU A 462 -3.20 -8.27 -27.74
N PRO A 463 -2.41 -8.78 -28.71
CA PRO A 463 -1.91 -10.14 -28.64
C PRO A 463 -0.92 -10.30 -27.47
N TYR A 464 -1.11 -11.38 -26.70
CA TYR A 464 -0.19 -11.82 -25.64
C TYR A 464 0.70 -12.99 -26.07
N ASN A 465 0.45 -13.61 -27.24
CA ASN A 465 1.37 -14.54 -27.90
C ASN A 465 2.51 -13.75 -28.55
N LEU A 466 3.49 -13.34 -27.73
CA LEU A 466 4.68 -12.62 -28.18
C LEU A 466 5.90 -13.53 -28.13
N THR A 467 6.92 -13.19 -28.92
CA THR A 467 8.20 -13.88 -28.86
C THR A 467 8.98 -13.40 -27.65
N VAL A 468 9.37 -14.34 -26.78
CA VAL A 468 10.31 -14.08 -25.69
C VAL A 468 11.67 -14.67 -26.07
N THR A 469 12.68 -13.83 -26.09
CA THR A 469 14.07 -14.25 -26.29
C THR A 469 14.75 -14.37 -24.94
N SER A 470 15.58 -15.40 -24.76
CA SER A 470 16.36 -15.63 -23.54
C SER A 470 17.85 -15.44 -23.81
N GLU A 471 18.49 -14.63 -22.99
CA GLU A 471 19.95 -14.44 -22.96
C GLU A 471 20.49 -15.02 -21.67
N LYS A 472 21.20 -16.15 -21.74
CA LYS A 472 21.84 -16.76 -20.57
C LYS A 472 23.03 -15.90 -20.13
N ILE A 473 23.01 -15.46 -18.87
CA ILE A 473 24.07 -14.65 -18.26
C ILE A 473 25.11 -15.55 -17.59
N ASN A 474 24.65 -16.55 -16.83
CA ASN A 474 25.47 -17.59 -16.23
C ASN A 474 24.61 -18.84 -15.98
N ASP A 475 25.13 -19.84 -15.26
CA ASP A 475 24.39 -21.08 -14.97
C ASP A 475 23.15 -20.86 -14.09
N ASP A 476 23.11 -19.77 -13.34
CA ASP A 476 22.03 -19.46 -12.40
C ASP A 476 20.98 -18.52 -12.99
N TYR A 477 21.35 -17.67 -13.97
CA TYR A 477 20.51 -16.56 -14.44
C TYR A 477 20.48 -16.40 -15.96
N ALA A 478 19.30 -16.01 -16.46
CA ALA A 478 19.07 -15.50 -17.80
C ALA A 478 18.25 -14.21 -17.77
N TYR A 479 18.40 -13.37 -18.78
CA TYR A 479 17.49 -12.25 -19.05
C TYR A 479 16.52 -12.61 -20.15
N LEU A 480 15.24 -12.39 -19.88
CA LEU A 480 14.17 -12.57 -20.85
C LEU A 480 13.87 -11.21 -21.50
N THR A 481 13.52 -11.22 -22.77
CA THR A 481 13.11 -10.01 -23.48
C THR A 481 11.87 -10.31 -24.32
N ILE A 482 10.78 -9.60 -24.02
CA ILE A 482 9.52 -9.71 -24.74
C ILE A 482 9.59 -8.78 -25.97
N GLN A 483 9.36 -9.34 -27.16
CA GLN A 483 9.41 -8.62 -28.43
C GLN A 483 8.00 -8.25 -28.93
N PRO A 484 7.81 -7.00 -29.42
CA PRO A 484 8.77 -5.91 -29.45
C PRO A 484 9.01 -5.27 -28.07
N PRO A 485 10.16 -4.62 -27.84
CA PRO A 485 10.39 -3.86 -26.62
C PRO A 485 9.44 -2.67 -26.54
N LEU A 486 9.11 -2.27 -25.32
CA LEU A 486 8.33 -1.06 -25.08
C LEU A 486 9.09 0.18 -25.61
N PRO A 487 8.39 1.16 -26.23
CA PRO A 487 9.01 2.43 -26.58
C PRO A 487 9.49 3.14 -25.31
N LYS A 488 10.49 4.02 -25.41
CA LYS A 488 10.91 4.85 -24.28
C LYS A 488 9.73 5.72 -23.81
N TYR A 489 9.60 5.88 -22.49
CA TYR A 489 8.56 6.71 -21.87
C TYR A 489 9.19 7.65 -20.86
N THR A 490 8.70 8.88 -20.81
CA THR A 490 9.11 9.88 -19.82
C THR A 490 7.86 10.36 -19.09
N PRO A 491 7.74 10.11 -17.77
CA PRO A 491 6.60 10.56 -16.97
C PRO A 491 6.36 12.07 -17.09
N ASP A 492 5.10 12.44 -17.30
CA ASP A 492 4.65 13.83 -17.18
C ASP A 492 4.54 14.21 -15.70
N LYS A 493 5.53 14.95 -15.22
CA LYS A 493 5.62 15.37 -13.81
C LYS A 493 4.51 16.35 -13.39
N ASN A 494 3.75 16.90 -14.34
CA ASN A 494 2.64 17.80 -14.06
C ASN A 494 1.28 17.07 -14.00
N TYR A 495 1.26 15.77 -14.33
CA TYR A 495 0.07 14.97 -14.12
C TYR A 495 -0.16 14.74 -12.63
N ALA A 496 -1.38 15.04 -12.17
CA ALA A 496 -1.83 14.74 -10.82
C ALA A 496 -3.31 14.38 -10.85
N ASP A 497 -3.69 13.44 -10.00
CA ASP A 497 -5.08 13.11 -9.70
C ASP A 497 -5.27 13.03 -8.19
N ASP A 498 -5.45 14.19 -7.58
CA ASP A 498 -5.52 14.34 -6.12
C ASP A 498 -6.94 14.13 -5.58
N ARG A 499 -7.88 13.73 -6.45
CA ARG A 499 -9.26 13.44 -6.07
C ARG A 499 -9.25 12.33 -5.01
N VAL A 500 -9.98 12.55 -3.91
CA VAL A 500 -10.18 11.50 -2.90
C VAL A 500 -10.88 10.31 -3.56
N PRO A 501 -10.35 9.07 -3.43
CA PRO A 501 -11.05 7.89 -3.94
C PRO A 501 -12.41 7.73 -3.25
N VAL A 502 -13.47 7.63 -4.05
CA VAL A 502 -14.85 7.39 -3.57
C VAL A 502 -15.49 6.16 -4.21
N ILE A 503 -15.01 5.75 -5.38
CA ILE A 503 -15.50 4.56 -6.09
C ILE A 503 -14.91 3.33 -5.41
N GLY A 504 -15.74 2.36 -5.02
CA GLY A 504 -15.29 1.06 -4.48
C GLY A 504 -14.40 1.18 -3.23
N VAL A 505 -14.49 2.28 -2.50
CA VAL A 505 -13.88 2.38 -1.17
C VAL A 505 -14.85 1.81 -0.13
N ASN A 506 -14.32 1.49 1.03
CA ASN A 506 -15.08 0.87 2.11
C ASN A 506 -16.19 1.80 2.62
N GLN A 507 -17.45 1.36 2.50
CA GLN A 507 -18.61 2.20 2.82
C GLN A 507 -18.79 2.42 4.34
N TYR A 508 -18.37 1.46 5.16
CA TYR A 508 -18.40 1.61 6.61
C TYR A 508 -17.45 2.73 7.07
N LEU A 509 -16.24 2.79 6.52
CA LEU A 509 -15.28 3.83 6.83
C LEU A 509 -15.75 5.21 6.34
N LEU A 510 -16.31 5.29 5.13
CA LEU A 510 -16.88 6.54 4.61
C LEU A 510 -17.99 7.08 5.52
N SER A 511 -19.00 6.28 5.83
CA SER A 511 -20.13 6.69 6.68
C SER A 511 -19.72 7.10 8.10
N LYS A 512 -18.60 6.57 8.60
CA LYS A 512 -18.02 6.96 9.89
C LYS A 512 -17.28 8.29 9.80
N SER A 513 -16.58 8.55 8.69
CA SER A 513 -15.92 9.83 8.46
C SER A 513 -16.92 10.99 8.30
N GLU A 514 -18.13 10.69 7.82
CA GLU A 514 -19.26 11.64 7.72
C GLU A 514 -19.99 11.87 9.07
N ASN A 515 -19.75 11.03 10.08
CA ASN A 515 -20.31 11.16 11.43
C ASN A 515 -19.23 11.46 12.49
N PRO A 516 -18.61 12.66 12.50
CA PRO A 516 -18.04 13.16 13.72
C PRO A 516 -19.18 13.57 14.66
N SER A 517 -19.12 13.13 15.91
CA SER A 517 -19.90 13.68 17.00
C SER A 517 -19.91 15.22 16.91
N ASN A 518 -21.10 15.80 16.76
CA ASN A 518 -21.45 17.21 16.50
C ASN A 518 -21.26 17.73 15.06
N PRO A 519 -22.31 17.69 14.21
CA PRO A 519 -22.39 18.55 13.04
C PRO A 519 -22.74 19.98 13.52
N SER A 520 -21.74 20.82 13.80
CA SER A 520 -22.02 22.25 13.64
C SER A 520 -22.16 22.48 12.14
N LYS A 521 -23.36 22.82 11.67
CA LYS A 521 -23.62 23.24 10.27
C LYS A 521 -22.48 24.14 9.81
N CYS A 522 -21.77 23.72 8.77
CA CYS A 522 -20.67 24.49 8.22
C CYS A 522 -21.25 25.72 7.53
N TRP A 523 -20.86 26.91 7.99
CA TRP A 523 -21.47 28.17 7.57
C TRP A 523 -21.28 28.45 6.06
N SER A 524 -20.24 27.89 5.43
CA SER A 524 -19.91 28.11 4.02
C SER A 524 -20.91 27.47 3.05
N GLU A 525 -21.63 26.43 3.48
CA GLU A 525 -22.64 25.76 2.65
C GLU A 525 -23.78 26.70 2.28
N ALA A 526 -24.12 27.66 3.15
CA ALA A 526 -25.12 28.69 2.87
C ALA A 526 -24.71 29.64 1.73
N PHE A 527 -23.42 29.69 1.38
CA PHE A 527 -22.87 30.50 0.30
C PHE A 527 -22.49 29.67 -0.93
N GLY A 528 -22.82 28.38 -0.96
CA GLY A 528 -22.54 27.47 -2.08
C GLY A 528 -21.15 26.83 -2.05
N TYR A 529 -20.39 26.94 -0.95
CA TYR A 529 -19.06 26.37 -0.79
C TYR A 529 -19.08 25.17 0.17
N LYS A 530 -18.29 24.13 -0.13
CA LYS A 530 -18.17 22.93 0.72
C LYS A 530 -17.52 23.28 2.06
N CYS A 531 -17.72 22.43 3.06
CA CYS A 531 -16.92 22.49 4.28
C CYS A 531 -15.54 21.88 4.04
N CYS A 532 -14.50 22.39 4.70
CA CYS A 532 -13.18 21.80 4.63
C CYS A 532 -13.17 20.44 5.32
N THR A 533 -12.75 19.41 4.59
CA THR A 533 -12.75 18.01 5.05
C THR A 533 -11.82 17.79 6.25
N LYS A 534 -10.76 18.60 6.39
CA LYS A 534 -9.85 18.57 7.55
C LYS A 534 -10.40 19.29 8.79
N GLY A 535 -11.58 19.91 8.71
CA GLY A 535 -12.20 20.62 9.84
C GLY A 535 -11.26 21.69 10.42
N CYS A 536 -11.08 21.69 11.75
CA CYS A 536 -10.16 22.63 12.42
C CYS A 536 -8.67 22.37 12.18
N LYS A 537 -8.30 21.31 11.48
CA LYS A 537 -6.91 21.06 11.06
C LYS A 537 -6.61 21.60 9.66
N THR A 538 -7.57 22.26 9.02
CA THR A 538 -7.36 22.90 7.72
C THR A 538 -6.47 24.12 7.85
N ILE A 539 -5.52 24.29 6.94
CA ILE A 539 -4.73 25.52 6.84
C ILE A 539 -5.67 26.66 6.44
N VAL A 540 -5.64 27.74 7.21
CA VAL A 540 -6.40 28.96 6.92
C VAL A 540 -5.68 29.70 5.80
N ASN A 541 -6.34 29.88 4.66
CA ASN A 541 -5.83 30.67 3.55
C ASN A 541 -6.27 32.13 3.66
N VAL A 542 -7.54 32.38 4.05
CA VAL A 542 -8.14 33.72 4.15
C VAL A 542 -9.07 33.80 5.35
N ILE A 543 -9.09 34.96 6.01
CA ILE A 543 -10.08 35.29 7.04
C ILE A 543 -10.94 36.44 6.51
N GLU A 544 -12.24 36.21 6.36
CA GLU A 544 -13.17 37.22 5.84
C GLU A 544 -14.41 37.29 6.75
N ASN A 545 -14.80 38.48 7.20
CA ASN A 545 -15.96 38.69 8.08
C ASN A 545 -15.95 37.81 9.35
N GLY A 546 -14.76 37.53 9.90
CA GLY A 546 -14.59 36.66 11.08
C GLY A 546 -14.78 35.17 10.79
N LYS A 547 -14.79 34.76 9.51
CA LYS A 547 -14.89 33.38 9.04
C LYS A 547 -13.57 32.91 8.45
N TYR A 548 -13.21 31.66 8.72
CA TYR A 548 -11.96 31.05 8.28
C TYR A 548 -12.17 30.24 7.01
N TRP A 549 -11.46 30.59 5.94
CA TRP A 549 -11.51 29.87 4.67
C TRP A 549 -10.24 29.06 4.46
N GLY A 550 -10.40 27.81 4.01
CA GLY A 550 -9.32 26.97 3.51
C GLY A 550 -9.49 26.72 2.01
N ALA A 551 -8.51 26.08 1.41
CA ALA A 551 -8.60 25.58 0.04
C ALA A 551 -8.27 24.10 -0.02
N GLU A 552 -9.13 23.32 -0.66
CA GLU A 552 -8.96 21.87 -0.86
C GLU A 552 -9.24 21.57 -2.34
N ASN A 553 -8.32 20.87 -3.01
CA ASN A 553 -8.44 20.51 -4.45
C ASN A 553 -8.63 21.72 -5.39
N GLY A 554 -8.05 22.87 -5.06
CA GLY A 554 -8.20 24.11 -5.84
C GLY A 554 -9.56 24.79 -5.70
N GLU A 555 -10.45 24.28 -4.84
CA GLU A 555 -11.74 24.88 -4.50
C GLU A 555 -11.70 25.49 -3.09
N TRP A 556 -12.42 26.60 -2.89
CA TRP A 556 -12.59 27.21 -1.57
C TRP A 556 -13.52 26.36 -0.71
N CYS A 557 -13.16 26.21 0.56
CA CYS A 557 -13.97 25.54 1.56
C CYS A 557 -14.04 26.35 2.85
N GLY A 558 -15.16 26.24 3.58
CA GLY A 558 -15.32 26.87 4.89
C GLY A 558 -14.77 26.02 6.01
N ILE A 559 -13.99 26.62 6.90
CA ILE A 559 -13.54 25.98 8.13
C ILE A 559 -14.60 26.20 9.21
N PRO A 560 -15.01 25.15 9.96
CA PRO A 560 -16.06 25.26 10.98
C PRO A 560 -15.86 26.39 12.00
N ASP A 561 -16.95 27.03 12.44
CA ASP A 561 -16.91 28.16 13.39
C ASP A 561 -16.48 27.75 14.81
N ASN A 562 -16.56 26.47 15.14
CA ASN A 562 -16.14 25.94 16.44
C ASN A 562 -14.62 25.77 16.57
N CYS A 563 -13.85 26.13 15.55
CA CYS A 563 -12.40 26.09 15.58
C CYS A 563 -11.84 27.28 16.36
N GLU A 564 -11.26 27.01 17.53
CA GLU A 564 -10.83 28.04 18.48
C GLU A 564 -9.40 28.56 18.22
N PHE A 565 -9.05 28.86 16.96
CA PHE A 565 -7.69 29.28 16.58
C PHE A 565 -7.16 30.50 17.34
N GLU A 566 -8.06 31.38 17.80
CA GLU A 566 -7.67 32.57 18.56
C GLU A 566 -7.22 32.26 20.00
N LYS A 567 -7.54 31.06 20.51
CA LYS A 567 -7.06 30.59 21.82
C LYS A 567 -5.68 29.95 21.75
N ASP A 568 -5.17 29.65 20.55
CA ASP A 568 -3.83 29.11 20.41
C ASP A 568 -2.79 30.13 20.86
N GLU A 569 -1.78 29.61 21.57
CA GLU A 569 -0.66 30.41 22.08
C GLU A 569 0.19 30.97 20.93
N CYS A 570 0.16 30.34 19.76
CA CYS A 570 1.00 30.68 18.62
C CYS A 570 0.11 31.04 17.41
N PRO A 571 0.06 32.33 17.00
CA PRO A 571 -0.88 32.79 15.97
C PRO A 571 -0.75 32.11 14.61
N GLY A 572 0.44 31.60 14.28
CA GLY A 572 0.76 31.00 12.98
C GLY A 572 0.36 29.54 12.81
N ILE A 573 -0.08 28.87 13.87
CA ILE A 573 -0.56 27.48 13.80
C ILE A 573 -1.70 27.34 12.80
N LYS A 574 -2.63 28.30 12.77
CA LYS A 574 -3.73 28.30 11.81
C LYS A 574 -3.27 28.43 10.35
N TYR A 575 -2.05 28.93 10.11
CA TYR A 575 -1.45 29.03 8.78
C TYR A 575 -0.50 27.86 8.45
N GLY A 576 -0.43 26.84 9.32
CA GLY A 576 0.39 25.65 9.12
C GLY A 576 1.83 25.75 9.65
N TYR A 577 2.17 26.81 10.40
CA TYR A 577 3.50 26.95 10.99
C TYR A 577 3.55 26.42 12.41
N GLU A 578 4.62 25.70 12.74
CA GLU A 578 4.85 25.23 14.09
C GLU A 578 5.14 26.39 15.05
N CYS A 579 5.00 26.13 16.34
CA CYS A 579 5.30 27.13 17.36
C CYS A 579 6.80 27.16 17.68
N CYS A 580 7.39 28.35 17.75
CA CYS A 580 8.80 28.49 18.10
C CYS A 580 9.06 28.01 19.53
N GLU A 581 10.16 27.25 19.72
CA GLU A 581 10.65 26.86 21.04
C GLU A 581 11.18 28.06 21.85
N LYS A 582 11.74 29.06 21.13
CA LYS A 582 12.32 30.29 21.69
C LYS A 582 11.57 31.52 21.21
N CYS A 583 11.71 32.62 21.95
CA CYS A 583 11.13 33.93 21.62
C CYS A 583 12.03 34.79 20.71
N ASP A 584 12.90 34.15 19.91
CA ASP A 584 13.85 34.84 19.04
C ASP A 584 13.13 35.27 17.75
N VAL A 585 12.71 36.53 17.69
CA VAL A 585 12.00 37.10 16.53
C VAL A 585 12.98 37.37 15.40
N VAL A 586 12.76 36.71 14.26
CA VAL A 586 13.50 36.89 13.00
C VAL A 586 12.79 37.90 12.10
N GLU A 587 11.46 37.85 12.04
CA GLU A 587 10.65 38.74 11.19
C GLU A 587 9.31 39.06 11.86
N THR A 588 8.70 40.18 11.47
CA THR A 588 7.37 40.59 11.92
C THR A 588 6.60 41.16 10.74
N ASP A 589 5.40 40.62 10.51
CA ASP A 589 4.50 41.05 9.45
C ASP A 589 3.07 41.23 9.97
N GLU A 590 2.10 41.36 9.05
CA GLU A 590 0.68 41.54 9.39
C GLU A 590 0.03 40.28 10.02
N LEU A 591 0.66 39.11 9.87
CA LEU A 591 0.18 37.83 10.38
C LEU A 591 0.76 37.49 11.76
N GLY A 592 1.90 38.07 12.11
CA GLY A 592 2.46 37.98 13.46
C GLY A 592 3.97 38.13 13.50
N GLN A 593 4.55 37.63 14.60
CA GLN A 593 5.99 37.52 14.77
C GLN A 593 6.45 36.09 14.45
N TRP A 594 7.58 36.01 13.77
CA TRP A 594 8.10 34.77 13.21
C TRP A 594 9.54 34.54 13.66
N GLY A 595 9.86 33.30 13.97
CA GLY A 595 11.21 32.82 14.24
C GLY A 595 11.62 31.74 13.23
N ALA A 596 12.78 31.12 13.44
CA ALA A 596 13.23 30.00 12.62
C ALA A 596 13.77 28.85 13.48
N ILE A 597 13.35 27.62 13.19
CA ILE A 597 13.88 26.38 13.76
C ILE A 597 14.42 25.53 12.61
N ASN A 598 15.70 25.15 12.68
CA ASN A 598 16.35 24.32 11.65
C ASN A 598 16.24 24.85 10.20
N GLY A 599 16.08 26.17 10.03
CA GLY A 599 15.93 26.81 8.72
C GLY A 599 14.49 26.91 8.21
N GLU A 600 13.52 26.41 8.98
CA GLU A 600 12.08 26.54 8.68
C GLU A 600 11.42 27.61 9.56
N TRP A 601 10.41 28.27 9.02
CA TRP A 601 9.66 29.32 9.71
C TRP A 601 8.79 28.75 10.83
N CYS A 602 8.81 29.40 11.99
CA CYS A 602 7.94 29.09 13.13
C CYS A 602 7.23 30.35 13.63
N SER A 603 6.08 30.18 14.29
CA SER A 603 5.30 31.27 14.88
C SER A 603 5.69 31.53 16.33
N ILE A 604 5.96 32.80 16.66
CA ILE A 604 6.33 33.23 18.01
C ILE A 604 5.10 33.21 18.93
N LYS A 605 5.28 32.68 20.16
CA LYS A 605 4.21 32.59 21.17
C LYS A 605 3.72 33.99 21.57
N LYS A 606 2.42 34.15 21.75
CA LYS A 606 1.79 35.36 22.33
C LYS A 606 2.37 35.69 23.72
N SER A 607 2.81 34.69 24.48
CA SER A 607 3.48 34.87 25.77
C SER A 607 4.84 35.57 25.67
N CYS A 608 5.51 35.50 24.51
CA CYS A 608 6.75 36.23 24.24
C CYS A 608 6.54 37.76 24.13
N ASN A 609 5.28 38.21 23.92
CA ASN A 609 4.92 39.62 23.81
C ASN A 609 4.62 40.30 25.15
N LYS A 610 4.81 39.61 26.29
CA LYS A 610 4.69 40.23 27.61
C LYS A 610 6.01 40.91 27.97
N GLN A 611 6.09 42.21 27.73
CA GLN A 611 6.92 43.14 28.50
C GLN A 611 6.05 43.90 29.49
#